data_AF-A0A524E342-F1
#
_entry.id   AF-A0A524E342-F1
#
_cell.length_a   1.000
_cell.length_b   1.000
_cell.length_c   1.000
_cell.angle_alpha   90.00
_cell.angle_beta   90.00
_cell.angle_gamma   90.00
#
_symmetry.space_group_name_H-M   'P 1'
#
loop_
_entity.id
_entity.type
_entity.pdbx_description
1 polymer ?
#
loop_
_entity_poly.entity_id
_entity_poly.type
_entity_poly.pdbx_seq_one_letter_code
_entity_poly.pdbx_strand_id
1 'polypeptide(L)'
;MGYYQDTSGILSQKELAELKRLKAVREALDELKRKGISADIPVCPNCKSVRLVDLTSYHDLGYIGSFQPAYYCLDCGWYGRVLTIMSNRPEEDAVLEDMRHTFPTMLEDMDSTKRSEDRASI
;
A
#
# COMPACT_ATOMS: atom_id res chain seq x y z
N MET A 1 7.43 -5.40 19.03
CA MET A 1 8.61 -4.51 19.12
C MET A 1 9.18 -4.41 17.70
N GLY A 2 8.95 -3.30 16.99
CA GLY A 2 9.34 -3.19 15.59
C GLY A 2 10.83 -2.91 15.45
N TYR A 3 11.56 -3.80 14.78
CA TYR A 3 12.96 -3.58 14.40
C TYR A 3 13.03 -2.48 13.34
N TYR A 4 13.45 -1.27 13.74
CA TYR A 4 13.75 -0.18 12.81
C TYR A 4 15.26 -0.20 12.54
N GLN A 5 15.67 -0.76 11.40
CA GLN A 5 17.04 -0.56 10.93
C GLN A 5 17.15 0.90 10.45
N ASP A 6 18.11 1.63 11.01
CA ASP A 6 18.46 2.98 10.58
C ASP A 6 19.10 2.91 9.18
N THR A 7 18.30 3.15 8.14
CA THR A 7 18.76 3.13 6.74
C THR A 7 19.32 4.48 6.27
N SER A 8 19.50 5.44 7.18
CA SER A 8 19.90 6.82 6.85
C SER A 8 21.25 6.94 6.14
N GLY A 9 22.12 5.92 6.23
CA GLY A 9 23.40 5.86 5.54
C GLY A 9 23.41 5.16 4.17
N ILE A 10 22.31 4.52 3.76
CA ILE A 10 22.24 3.66 2.56
C ILE A 10 21.36 4.29 1.48
N LEU A 11 20.33 5.05 1.87
CA LEU A 11 19.33 5.60 0.96
C LEU A 11 19.73 6.97 0.40
N SER A 12 19.40 7.20 -0.87
CA SER A 12 19.43 8.54 -1.46
C SER A 12 18.44 9.48 -0.75
N GLN A 13 18.64 10.80 -0.89
CA GLN A 13 17.71 11.78 -0.33
C GLN A 13 16.27 11.59 -0.82
N LYS A 14 16.11 11.16 -2.08
CA LYS A 14 14.80 10.87 -2.68
C LYS A 14 14.13 9.68 -1.99
N GLU A 15 14.84 8.57 -1.85
CA GLU A 15 14.33 7.37 -1.18
C GLU A 15 14.01 7.64 0.29
N LEU A 16 14.82 8.44 0.98
CA LEU A 16 14.55 8.84 2.36
C LEU A 16 13.26 9.68 2.46
N ALA A 17 13.03 10.59 1.51
CA ALA A 17 11.80 11.38 1.46
C ALA A 17 10.56 10.52 1.17
N GLU A 18 10.68 9.58 0.24
CA GLU A 18 9.62 8.62 -0.07
C GLU A 18 9.29 7.73 1.13
N LEU A 19 10.31 7.22 1.84
CA LEU A 19 10.14 6.41 3.05
C LEU A 19 9.45 7.19 4.17
N LYS A 20 9.80 8.46 4.36
CA LYS A 20 9.12 9.35 5.33
C LYS A 20 7.64 9.52 5.00
N ARG A 21 7.28 9.70 3.73
CA ARG A 21 5.88 9.80 3.29
C ARG A 21 5.12 8.52 3.61
N LEU A 22 5.67 7.37 3.23
CA LEU A 22 5.05 6.06 3.50
C LEU A 22 4.90 5.78 4.99
N LYS A 23 5.91 6.15 5.80
CA LYS A 23 5.85 6.02 7.26
C LYS A 23 4.69 6.80 7.85
N ALA A 24 4.48 8.05 7.43
CA ALA A 24 3.36 8.87 7.90
C ALA A 24 2.00 8.23 7.57
N VAL A 25 1.86 7.66 6.36
CA VAL A 25 0.63 6.94 5.96
C VAL A 25 0.39 5.72 6.85
N ARG A 26 1.44 4.91 7.08
CA ARG A 26 1.36 3.75 7.96
C ARG A 26 0.94 4.13 9.38
N GLU A 27 1.55 5.17 9.96
CA GLU A 27 1.25 5.61 11.32
C GLU A 27 -0.21 6.05 11.46
N ALA A 28 -0.74 6.77 10.47
CA ALA A 28 -2.15 7.15 10.43
C ALA A 28 -3.08 5.92 10.34
N LEU A 29 -2.73 4.95 9.48
CA LEU A 29 -3.45 3.69 9.35
C LEU A 29 -3.43 2.85 10.63
N ASP A 30 -2.29 2.79 11.33
CA ASP A 30 -2.14 2.10 12.62
C ASP A 30 -2.96 2.78 13.73
N GLU A 31 -3.11 4.11 13.69
CA GLU A 31 -4.00 4.83 14.59
C GLU A 31 -5.48 4.53 14.32
N LEU A 32 -5.90 4.53 13.05
CA LEU A 32 -7.26 4.15 12.67
C LEU A 32 -7.58 2.71 13.06
N LYS A 33 -6.63 1.79 12.85
CA LYS A 33 -6.77 0.37 13.24
C LYS A 33 -6.98 0.22 14.74
N ARG A 34 -6.21 0.97 15.56
CA ARG A 34 -6.38 0.99 17.03
C ARG A 34 -7.75 1.52 17.47
N LYS A 35 -8.37 2.37 16.65
CA LYS A 35 -9.75 2.86 16.86
C LYS A 35 -10.82 1.90 16.31
N GLY A 36 -10.44 0.75 15.75
CA GLY A 36 -11.34 -0.19 15.12
C GLY A 36 -11.84 0.25 13.73
N ILE A 37 -11.16 1.21 13.09
CA ILE A 37 -11.54 1.77 11.80
C ILE A 37 -10.61 1.23 10.71
N SER A 38 -11.19 0.55 9.73
CA SER A 38 -10.48 0.12 8.52
C SER A 38 -10.57 1.21 7.44
N ALA A 39 -9.44 1.51 6.79
CA ALA A 39 -9.32 2.53 5.76
C ALA A 39 -8.27 2.14 4.71
N ASP A 40 -8.51 2.61 3.49
CA ASP A 40 -7.61 2.47 2.36
C ASP A 40 -7.12 3.85 1.96
N ILE A 41 -5.80 4.04 1.91
CA ILE A 41 -5.19 5.31 1.53
C ILE A 41 -4.48 5.12 0.19
N PRO A 42 -4.89 5.84 -0.87
CA PRO A 42 -4.21 5.79 -2.15
C PRO A 42 -2.88 6.56 -2.09
N VAL A 43 -1.87 5.98 -2.72
CA VAL A 43 -0.50 6.50 -2.74
C VAL A 43 0.02 6.51 -4.18
N CYS A 44 0.67 7.61 -4.57
CA CYS A 44 1.27 7.77 -5.88
C CYS A 44 2.35 6.70 -6.10
N PRO A 45 2.28 5.89 -7.18
CA PRO A 45 3.26 4.83 -7.41
C PRO A 45 4.67 5.39 -7.68
N ASN A 46 4.77 6.60 -8.21
CA ASN A 46 6.03 7.23 -8.61
C ASN A 46 6.76 7.94 -7.46
N CYS A 47 6.07 8.75 -6.65
CA CYS A 47 6.72 9.60 -5.63
C CYS A 47 6.22 9.36 -4.19
N LYS A 48 5.34 8.38 -4.00
CA LYS A 48 4.76 7.99 -2.71
C LYS A 48 3.98 9.09 -1.98
N SER A 49 3.48 10.09 -2.71
CA SER A 49 2.58 11.11 -2.18
C SER A 49 1.14 10.59 -2.06
N VAL A 50 0.41 11.04 -1.04
CA VAL A 50 -1.04 10.83 -0.89
C VAL A 50 -1.89 11.89 -1.59
N ARG A 51 -1.25 12.94 -2.15
CA ARG A 51 -1.93 14.06 -2.81
C ARG A 51 -2.31 13.67 -4.24
N LEU A 52 -3.26 12.76 -4.34
CA LEU A 52 -3.83 12.27 -5.59
C LEU A 52 -5.22 12.89 -5.80
N VAL A 53 -5.49 13.27 -7.04
CA VAL A 53 -6.80 13.70 -7.51
C VAL A 53 -7.37 12.63 -8.42
N ASP A 54 -8.59 12.21 -8.15
CA ASP A 54 -9.36 11.36 -9.04
C ASP A 54 -9.92 12.22 -10.20
N LEU A 55 -9.61 11.82 -11.42
CA LEU A 55 -10.04 12.43 -12.67
C LEU A 55 -11.20 11.65 -13.32
N THR A 56 -11.90 10.78 -12.57
CA THR A 56 -13.04 10.01 -13.08
C THR A 56 -14.16 10.95 -13.50
N SER A 57 -14.25 11.14 -14.81
CA SER A 57 -15.16 12.06 -15.45
C SER A 57 -16.54 11.46 -15.67
N TYR A 58 -17.32 11.36 -14.61
CA TYR A 58 -18.78 11.46 -14.74
C TYR A 58 -19.24 12.90 -14.57
N HIS A 59 -18.62 13.64 -13.65
CA HIS A 59 -18.98 15.04 -13.35
C HIS A 59 -18.28 16.08 -14.25
N ASP A 60 -17.06 15.81 -14.73
CA ASP A 60 -16.22 16.83 -15.38
C ASP A 60 -16.19 16.81 -16.92
N LEU A 61 -16.45 15.67 -17.58
CA LEU A 61 -16.32 15.54 -19.06
C LEU A 61 -17.61 15.10 -19.78
N GLY A 62 -18.73 14.93 -19.07
CA GLY A 62 -19.98 14.46 -19.65
C GLY A 62 -19.92 13.05 -20.25
N TYR A 63 -20.97 12.67 -20.97
CA TYR A 63 -21.28 11.29 -21.43
C TYR A 63 -20.30 10.69 -22.47
N ILE A 64 -19.14 11.31 -22.73
CA ILE A 64 -18.32 11.06 -23.93
C ILE A 64 -16.84 10.73 -23.68
N GLY A 65 -16.38 10.54 -22.43
CA GLY A 65 -14.97 10.15 -22.26
C GLY A 65 -14.59 9.62 -20.89
N SER A 66 -13.88 8.49 -20.90
CA SER A 66 -13.21 7.82 -19.77
C SER A 66 -14.13 7.24 -18.67
N PHE A 67 -14.71 6.07 -18.94
CA PHE A 67 -15.40 5.26 -17.93
C PHE A 67 -14.49 4.74 -16.81
N GLN A 68 -13.20 4.62 -17.07
CA GLN A 68 -12.26 4.03 -16.13
C GLN A 68 -11.59 5.14 -15.30
N PRO A 69 -11.47 4.97 -13.97
CA PRO A 69 -10.80 5.93 -13.12
C PRO A 69 -9.38 6.25 -13.59
N ALA A 70 -9.03 7.52 -13.51
CA ALA A 70 -7.68 8.02 -13.76
C ALA A 70 -7.28 8.92 -12.60
N TYR A 71 -5.99 8.94 -12.28
CA TYR A 71 -5.49 9.63 -11.11
C TYR A 71 -4.35 10.55 -11.51
N TYR A 72 -4.28 11.72 -10.86
CA TYR A 72 -3.21 12.69 -11.03
C TYR A 72 -2.55 13.04 -9.70
N CYS A 73 -1.21 12.99 -9.65
CA CYS A 73 -0.44 13.35 -8.47
C CYS A 73 -0.04 14.82 -8.49
N LEU A 74 -0.48 15.57 -7.47
CA LEU A 74 -0.18 17.00 -7.34
C LEU A 74 1.29 17.30 -7.03
N ASP A 75 2.07 16.32 -6.57
CA ASP A 75 3.46 16.54 -6.17
C ASP A 75 4.47 16.23 -7.28
N CYS A 76 4.21 15.26 -8.15
CA CYS A 76 5.16 14.85 -9.21
C CYS A 76 4.57 14.83 -10.62
N GLY A 77 3.28 15.13 -10.78
CA GLY A 77 2.61 15.16 -12.08
C GLY A 77 2.34 13.79 -12.69
N TRP A 78 2.51 12.70 -11.94
CA TRP A 78 2.17 11.36 -12.41
C TRP A 78 0.67 11.29 -12.76
N TYR A 79 0.37 10.80 -13.96
CA TYR A 79 -0.97 10.52 -14.45
C TYR A 79 -1.06 9.05 -14.81
N GLY A 80 -2.08 8.35 -14.33
CA GLY A 80 -2.28 6.95 -14.67
C GLY A 80 -3.57 6.36 -14.15
N ARG A 81 -3.84 5.12 -14.54
CA ARG A 81 -5.07 4.39 -14.18
C ARG A 81 -4.84 3.32 -13.11
N VAL A 82 -3.58 3.08 -12.72
CA VAL A 82 -3.19 2.09 -11.71
C VAL A 82 -2.89 2.80 -10.40
N LEU A 83 -3.61 2.44 -9.35
CA LEU A 83 -3.46 3.02 -8.02
C LEU A 83 -2.70 2.07 -7.10
N THR A 84 -1.71 2.58 -6.36
CA THR A 84 -1.16 1.83 -5.22
C THR A 84 -1.96 2.19 -3.99
N ILE A 85 -2.47 1.19 -3.27
CA ILE A 85 -3.26 1.39 -2.06
C ILE A 85 -2.47 0.85 -0.88
N MET A 86 -2.40 1.62 0.20
CA MET A 86 -1.95 1.16 1.50
C MET A 86 -3.18 1.02 2.40
N SER A 87 -3.37 -0.15 2.99
CA SER A 87 -4.58 -0.50 3.75
C SER A 87 -4.22 -1.07 5.13
N ASN A 88 -5.11 -0.86 6.10
CA ASN A 88 -5.06 -1.52 7.41
C ASN A 88 -6.15 -2.60 7.59
N ARG A 89 -6.87 -2.95 6.52
CA ARG A 89 -7.84 -4.05 6.53
C ARG A 89 -7.17 -5.37 6.93
N PRO A 90 -7.90 -6.31 7.52
CA PRO A 90 -7.39 -7.65 7.79
C PRO A 90 -6.87 -8.30 6.51
N GLU A 91 -5.79 -9.08 6.62
CA GLU A 91 -5.19 -9.80 5.47
C GLU A 91 -6.08 -10.93 4.92
N GLU A 92 -7.18 -11.22 5.60
CA GLU A 92 -8.21 -12.19 5.21
C GLU A 92 -9.19 -11.62 4.18
N ASP A 93 -8.91 -10.44 3.61
CA ASP A 93 -9.70 -9.87 2.51
C ASP A 93 -9.61 -10.74 1.25
N ALA A 94 -10.70 -10.81 0.47
CA ALA A 94 -10.87 -11.71 -0.67
C ALA A 94 -9.74 -11.58 -1.71
N VAL A 95 -9.16 -10.38 -1.84
CA VAL A 95 -8.03 -10.11 -2.74
C VAL A 95 -6.77 -10.88 -2.33
N LEU A 96 -6.46 -10.97 -1.04
CA LEU A 96 -5.29 -11.70 -0.57
C LEU A 96 -5.54 -13.21 -0.58
N GLU A 97 -6.77 -13.66 -0.37
CA GLU A 97 -7.16 -15.06 -0.59
C GLU A 97 -7.02 -15.46 -2.08
N ASP A 98 -7.49 -14.64 -3.02
CA ASP A 98 -7.33 -14.86 -4.47
C ASP A 98 -5.84 -14.82 -4.90
N MET A 99 -5.03 -13.94 -4.29
CA MET A 99 -3.60 -13.85 -4.58
C MET A 99 -2.79 -15.02 -4.00
N ARG A 100 -3.23 -15.67 -2.92
CA ARG A 100 -2.57 -16.89 -2.37
C ARG A 100 -2.47 -17.99 -3.43
N HIS A 101 -3.51 -18.19 -4.23
CA HIS A 101 -3.50 -19.19 -5.30
C HIS A 101 -2.67 -18.77 -6.52
N THR A 102 -2.41 -17.47 -6.67
CA THR A 102 -1.68 -16.92 -7.82
C THR A 102 -0.15 -17.01 -7.63
N PHE A 103 0.34 -16.98 -6.40
CA PHE A 103 1.78 -17.03 -6.09
C PHE A 103 2.15 -18.17 -5.11
N PRO A 104 2.09 -19.44 -5.55
CA PRO A 104 2.31 -20.60 -4.68
C PRO A 104 3.68 -20.64 -4.01
N THR A 105 4.72 -20.06 -4.63
CA THR A 105 6.07 -20.06 -4.06
C THR A 105 6.21 -19.20 -2.79
N MET A 106 5.36 -18.18 -2.59
CA MET A 106 5.37 -17.40 -1.34
C MET A 106 4.69 -18.13 -0.17
N LEU A 107 3.80 -19.10 -0.45
CA LEU A 107 3.13 -19.91 0.57
C LEU A 107 4.08 -20.94 1.20
N GLU A 108 4.98 -21.52 0.40
CA GLU A 108 5.96 -22.50 0.87
C GLU A 108 6.88 -21.91 1.96
N ASP A 109 7.25 -20.64 1.82
CA ASP A 109 8.09 -19.92 2.79
C ASP A 109 7.32 -19.61 4.09
N MET A 110 6.04 -19.27 4.01
CA MET A 110 5.20 -19.00 5.20
C MET A 110 4.91 -20.28 6.01
N ASP A 111 4.67 -21.40 5.33
CA ASP A 111 4.37 -22.68 5.99
C ASP A 111 5.63 -23.31 6.61
N SER A 112 6.80 -23.08 5.99
CA SER A 112 8.09 -23.48 6.57
C SER A 112 8.41 -22.69 7.85
N THR A 113 8.06 -21.40 7.88
CA THR A 113 8.27 -20.52 9.04
C THR A 113 7.38 -20.94 10.21
N LYS A 114 6.08 -21.17 9.97
CA LYS A 114 5.15 -21.68 11.01
C LYS A 114 5.56 -23.03 11.57
N ARG A 115 5.95 -23.98 10.71
CA ARG A 115 6.46 -25.30 11.14
C ARG A 115 7.73 -25.22 11.98
N SER A 116 8.55 -24.18 11.80
CA SER A 116 9.77 -23.98 12.60
C SER A 116 9.47 -23.41 13.98
N GLU A 117 8.48 -22.51 14.08
CA GLU A 117 8.05 -21.88 15.35
C GLU A 117 7.31 -22.88 16.26
N ASP A 118 6.48 -23.73 15.68
CA ASP A 118 5.77 -24.80 16.40
C ASP A 118 6.73 -25.88 16.93
N ARG A 119 7.85 -26.14 16.21
CA ARG A 119 8.89 -27.09 16.64
C ARG A 119 9.84 -26.52 17.69
N ALA A 120 10.01 -25.20 17.76
CA ALA A 120 10.84 -24.55 18.76
C ALA A 120 10.10 -24.33 20.10
N SER A 121 8.79 -24.58 20.12
CA SER A 121 7.91 -24.39 21.29
C SER A 121 7.54 -25.70 22.01
N ILE A 122 8.14 -26.83 21.60
CA ILE A 122 8.02 -28.16 22.23
C ILE A 122 9.34 -28.54 22.88
#